data_AF-A0AAU7AY97-F1
#
_entry.id   AF-A0AAU7AY97-F1
#
_cell.length_a   1.000
_cell.length_b   1.000
_cell.length_c   1.000
_cell.angle_alpha   90.00
_cell.angle_beta   90.00
_cell.angle_gamma   90.00
#
_symmetry.space_group_name_H-M   'P 1'
#
loop_
_entity.id
_entity.type
_entity.pdbx_description
1 polymer ?
#
loop_
_entity_poly.entity_id
_entity_poly.type
_entity_poly.pdbx_seq_one_letter_code
_entity_poly.pdbx_strand_id
1 'polypeptide(L)'
;MRDIAAARAAIGVASWTMPVTAGRLFGLGLGGETNAPFLLRLGGARDLVLAAGALEGTHPARNRALRVAIACDALDLAATTLAVRQGRMSKPAATLMAAASAGCMALSARALAS
;
A
#
# COMPACT_ATOMS: atom_id res chain seq x y z
N MET A 1 7.17 11.64 9.89
CA MET A 1 5.88 11.00 10.30
C MET A 1 4.68 11.49 9.50
N ARG A 2 4.47 12.80 9.38
CA ARG A 2 3.38 13.35 8.56
C ARG A 2 3.41 12.86 7.11
N ASP A 3 4.60 12.76 6.52
CA ASP A 3 4.76 12.34 5.11
C ASP A 3 4.26 10.91 4.87
N ILE A 4 4.64 9.95 5.74
CA ILE A 4 4.19 8.56 5.60
C ILE A 4 2.69 8.43 5.89
N ALA A 5 2.18 9.14 6.89
CA ALA A 5 0.75 9.12 7.20
C ALA A 5 -0.08 9.70 6.05
N ALA A 6 0.36 10.81 5.45
CA ALA A 6 -0.30 11.42 4.31
C ALA A 6 -0.28 10.50 3.08
N ALA A 7 0.86 9.88 2.77
CA ALA A 7 0.98 8.94 1.66
C ALA A 7 0.03 7.74 1.84
N ARG A 8 0.05 7.11 3.02
CA ARG A 8 -0.84 5.99 3.36
C ARG A 8 -2.31 6.37 3.31
N ALA A 9 -2.67 7.53 3.88
CA ALA A 9 -4.03 8.02 3.84
C ALA A 9 -4.50 8.28 2.41
N ALA A 10 -3.67 8.88 1.55
CA ALA A 10 -4.00 9.12 0.16
C ALA A 10 -4.24 7.81 -0.61
N ILE A 11 -3.35 6.82 -0.47
CA ILE A 11 -3.51 5.48 -1.07
C ILE A 11 -4.77 4.81 -0.54
N GLY A 12 -4.97 4.86 0.77
CA GLY A 12 -6.09 4.25 1.47
C GLY A 12 -7.44 4.81 1.04
N VAL A 13 -7.59 6.13 1.06
CA VAL A 13 -8.79 6.83 0.61
C VAL A 13 -9.07 6.52 -0.86
N ALA A 14 -8.08 6.66 -1.75
CA ALA A 14 -8.28 6.43 -3.18
C ALA A 14 -8.70 4.98 -3.48
N SER A 15 -8.06 4.02 -2.83
CA SER A 15 -8.36 2.58 -2.99
C SER A 15 -9.73 2.21 -2.42
N TRP A 16 -10.20 2.92 -1.39
CA TRP A 16 -11.48 2.63 -0.75
C TRP A 16 -12.67 3.29 -1.48
N THR A 17 -12.56 4.58 -1.80
CA THR A 17 -13.64 5.36 -2.41
C THR A 17 -13.73 5.16 -3.92
N MET A 18 -12.59 5.03 -4.59
CA MET A 18 -12.48 4.97 -6.05
C MET A 18 -11.68 3.76 -6.53
N PRO A 19 -11.98 2.52 -6.11
CA PRO A 19 -11.14 1.35 -6.39
C PRO A 19 -10.96 1.07 -7.88
N VAL A 20 -11.97 1.35 -8.71
CA VAL A 20 -11.85 1.15 -10.16
C VAL A 20 -10.83 2.11 -10.77
N THR A 21 -10.91 3.39 -10.40
CA THR A 21 -9.98 4.42 -10.86
C THR A 21 -8.58 4.18 -10.32
N ALA A 22 -8.47 3.87 -9.02
CA ALA A 22 -7.19 3.55 -8.38
C ALA A 22 -6.54 2.32 -9.02
N GLY A 23 -7.29 1.24 -9.23
CA GLY A 23 -6.72 0.05 -9.87
C GLY A 23 -6.30 0.30 -11.33
N ARG A 24 -7.07 1.08 -12.11
CA ARG A 24 -6.63 1.50 -13.45
C ARG A 24 -5.35 2.32 -13.41
N LEU A 25 -5.22 3.24 -12.45
CA LEU A 25 -4.00 4.03 -12.26
C LEU A 25 -2.80 3.14 -11.95
N PHE A 26 -2.98 2.11 -11.12
CA PHE A 26 -1.96 1.10 -10.85
C PHE A 26 -1.84 0.02 -11.95
N GLY A 27 -2.48 0.22 -13.12
CA GLY A 27 -2.42 -0.70 -14.25
C GLY A 27 -3.06 -2.07 -14.00
N LEU A 28 -3.87 -2.21 -12.95
CA LEU A 28 -4.64 -3.41 -12.65
C LEU A 28 -5.78 -3.53 -13.67
N GLY A 29 -5.79 -4.65 -14.40
CA GLY A 29 -6.84 -4.99 -15.36
C GLY A 29 -8.13 -5.38 -14.63
N LEU A 30 -8.85 -4.41 -14.07
CA LEU A 30 -10.08 -4.65 -13.30
C LEU A 30 -11.30 -5.05 -14.16
N GLY A 31 -11.14 -5.12 -15.48
CA GLY A 31 -12.25 -5.35 -16.42
C GLY A 31 -12.80 -6.78 -16.42
N GLY A 32 -12.07 -7.77 -15.90
CA GLY A 32 -12.50 -9.18 -15.85
C GLY A 32 -12.48 -9.82 -14.47
N GLU A 33 -11.95 -9.15 -13.45
CA GLU A 33 -11.75 -9.68 -12.10
C GLU A 33 -12.85 -9.16 -11.16
N THR A 34 -13.92 -9.96 -10.97
CA THR A 34 -15.11 -9.59 -10.18
C THR A 34 -14.77 -9.10 -8.76
N ASN A 35 -13.70 -9.63 -8.14
CA ASN A 35 -13.36 -9.35 -6.75
C ASN A 35 -12.36 -8.20 -6.58
N ALA A 36 -11.79 -7.67 -7.65
CA ALA A 36 -10.68 -6.73 -7.53
C ALA A 36 -11.05 -5.38 -6.84
N PRO A 37 -12.25 -4.79 -7.06
CA PRO A 37 -12.68 -3.63 -6.29
C PRO A 37 -12.92 -3.90 -4.81
N PHE A 38 -13.27 -5.14 -4.44
CA PHE A 38 -13.40 -5.54 -3.04
C PHE A 38 -12.02 -5.66 -2.37
N LEU A 39 -11.08 -6.33 -3.03
CA LEU A 39 -9.70 -6.47 -2.54
C LEU A 39 -8.98 -5.12 -2.39
N LEU A 40 -9.19 -4.18 -3.32
CA LEU A 40 -8.64 -2.82 -3.21
C LEU A 40 -9.21 -2.05 -2.01
N ARG A 41 -10.49 -2.22 -1.67
CA ARG A 41 -11.06 -1.61 -0.46
C ARG A 41 -10.45 -2.19 0.81
N LEU A 42 -10.20 -3.50 0.86
CA LEU A 42 -9.52 -4.13 1.99
C LEU A 42 -8.08 -3.61 2.15
N GLY A 43 -7.32 -3.55 1.04
CA GLY A 43 -5.98 -2.97 1.02
C GLY A 43 -6.00 -1.50 1.45
N GLY A 44 -6.97 -0.72 0.97
CA GLY A 44 -7.12 0.68 1.34
C GLY A 44 -7.46 0.88 2.82
N ALA A 45 -8.33 0.05 3.40
CA ALA A 45 -8.63 0.08 4.83
C ALA A 45 -7.39 -0.20 5.68
N ARG A 46 -6.54 -1.16 5.27
CA ARG A 46 -5.25 -1.43 5.90
C ARG A 46 -4.36 -0.18 5.89
N ASP A 47 -4.22 0.50 4.76
CA ASP A 47 -3.38 1.69 4.67
C ASP A 47 -3.90 2.84 5.54
N LEU A 48 -5.22 3.01 5.68
CA LEU A 48 -5.81 3.99 6.60
C LEU A 48 -5.46 3.68 8.07
N VAL A 49 -5.54 2.41 8.47
CA VAL A 49 -5.17 1.99 9.83
C VAL A 49 -3.67 2.20 10.09
N LEU A 50 -2.81 1.90 9.11
CA LEU A 50 -1.37 2.17 9.21
C LEU A 50 -1.08 3.67 9.29
N ALA A 51 -1.83 4.51 8.56
CA ALA A 51 -1.71 5.97 8.65
C ALA A 51 -2.06 6.48 10.05
N ALA A 52 -3.17 6.01 10.63
CA ALA A 52 -3.58 6.35 12.00
C ALA A 52 -2.52 5.92 13.03
N GLY A 53 -2.00 4.70 12.92
CA GLY A 53 -0.93 4.19 13.79
C GLY A 53 0.36 5.01 13.73
N ALA A 54 0.67 5.63 12.59
CA ALA A 54 1.81 6.54 12.44
C ALA A 54 1.60 7.92 13.09
N LEU A 55 0.35 8.36 13.30
CA LEU A 55 0.02 9.67 13.86
C LEU A 55 -0.32 9.64 15.36
N GLU A 56 -1.10 8.65 15.79
CA GLU A 56 -1.79 8.67 17.09
C GLU A 56 -1.09 7.86 18.19
N GLY A 57 -0.04 7.09 17.84
CA GLY A 57 0.65 6.22 18.79
C GLY A 57 1.64 6.95 19.71
N THR A 58 1.77 6.45 20.95
CA THR A 58 2.96 6.71 21.79
C THR A 58 4.22 6.23 21.07
N HIS A 59 5.40 6.77 21.44
CA HIS A 59 6.65 6.45 20.73
C HIS A 59 6.90 4.93 20.51
N PRO A 60 6.66 4.04 21.50
CA PRO A 60 6.82 2.60 21.30
C PRO A 60 5.74 1.98 20.40
N ALA A 61 4.47 2.36 20.57
CA ALA A 61 3.35 1.83 19.78
C ALA A 61 3.46 2.24 18.32
N ARG A 62 3.83 3.50 18.08
CA ARG A 62 4.09 4.06 16.76
C ARG A 62 5.24 3.39 16.04
N ASN A 63 6.35 3.14 16.72
CA ASN A 63 7.48 2.41 16.12
C ASN A 63 7.09 0.97 15.77
N ARG A 64 6.24 0.33 16.57
CA ARG A 64 5.68 -0.98 16.23
C ARG A 64 4.80 -0.89 14.98
N ALA A 65 3.92 0.10 14.88
CA ALA A 65 3.09 0.32 13.70
C ALA A 65 3.92 0.54 12.43
N LEU A 66 4.99 1.34 12.50
CA LEU A 66 5.91 1.56 11.36
C LEU A 66 6.63 0.28 10.93
N ARG A 67 7.06 -0.58 11.87
CA ARG A 67 7.66 -1.88 11.53
C ARG A 67 6.67 -2.83 10.87
N VAL A 68 5.42 -2.85 11.35
CA VAL A 68 4.34 -3.60 10.71
C VAL A 68 4.08 -3.07 9.30
N ALA A 69 4.08 -1.75 9.09
CA ALA A 69 3.93 -1.14 7.78
C ALA A 69 5.02 -1.58 6.80
N ILE A 70 6.29 -1.58 7.23
CA ILE A 70 7.43 -2.10 6.45
C ILE A 70 7.22 -3.56 6.07
N ALA A 71 6.76 -4.39 7.02
CA ALA A 71 6.48 -5.80 6.74
C ALA A 71 5.36 -5.97 5.70
N CYS A 72 4.29 -5.17 5.79
CA CYS A 72 3.23 -5.16 4.78
C CYS A 72 3.77 -4.80 3.39
N ASP A 73 4.58 -3.74 3.27
CA ASP A 73 5.14 -3.33 1.97
C ASP A 73 6.05 -4.40 1.38
N ALA A 74 6.85 -5.08 2.20
CA ALA A 74 7.69 -6.19 1.76
C ALA A 74 6.84 -7.38 1.24
N LEU A 75 5.73 -7.68 1.91
CA LEU A 75 4.79 -8.72 1.46
C LEU A 75 4.07 -8.31 0.17
N ASP A 76 3.72 -7.03 0.02
CA ASP A 76 3.11 -6.51 -1.21
C ASP A 76 4.08 -6.57 -2.40
N LEU A 77 5.37 -6.30 -2.19
CA LEU A 77 6.42 -6.50 -3.20
C LEU A 77 6.57 -7.97 -3.59
N ALA A 78 6.54 -8.88 -2.62
CA ALA A 78 6.56 -10.32 -2.88
C ALA A 78 5.33 -10.76 -3.68
N ALA A 79 4.13 -10.31 -3.29
CA ALA A 79 2.88 -10.60 -3.99
C ALA A 79 2.88 -10.06 -5.43
N THR A 80 3.37 -8.83 -5.63
CA THR A 80 3.55 -8.22 -6.95
C THR A 80 4.48 -9.07 -7.82
N THR A 81 5.61 -9.51 -7.27
CA THR A 81 6.56 -10.37 -7.97
C THR A 81 5.94 -11.71 -8.37
N LEU A 82 5.18 -12.34 -7.47
CA LEU A 82 4.47 -13.58 -7.75
C LEU A 82 3.42 -13.39 -8.86
N ALA A 83 2.65 -12.30 -8.81
CA ALA A 83 1.65 -11.99 -9.83
C ALA A 83 2.26 -11.80 -11.23
N VAL A 84 3.41 -11.11 -11.31
CA VAL A 84 4.17 -10.97 -12.56
C VAL A 84 4.66 -12.33 -13.07
N ARG A 85 5.24 -13.15 -12.19
CA ARG A 85 5.73 -14.50 -12.56
C ARG A 85 4.62 -15.43 -13.04
N GLN A 86 3.39 -15.23 -12.56
CA GLN A 86 2.21 -15.99 -12.97
C GLN A 86 1.52 -15.40 -14.22
N GLY A 87 2.03 -14.31 -14.79
CA GLY A 87 1.39 -13.62 -15.92
C GLY A 87 0.07 -12.92 -15.58
N ARG A 88 -0.22 -12.72 -14.29
CA ARG A 88 -1.47 -12.11 -13.79
C ARG A 88 -1.38 -10.59 -13.63
N MET A 89 -0.19 -10.02 -13.84
CA MET A 89 0.04 -8.58 -13.73
C MET A 89 0.97 -8.09 -14.84
N SER A 90 0.60 -6.98 -15.47
CA SER A 90 1.43 -6.35 -16.50
C SER A 90 2.67 -5.71 -15.87
N LYS A 91 3.77 -5.61 -16.64
CA LYS A 91 5.01 -4.98 -16.15
C LYS A 91 4.81 -3.51 -15.69
N PRO A 92 4.06 -2.65 -16.41
CA PRO A 92 3.81 -1.29 -15.94
C PRO A 92 3.06 -1.24 -14.61
N ALA A 93 2.05 -2.09 -14.45
CA ALA A 93 1.29 -2.20 -13.21
C ALA A 93 2.18 -2.63 -12.03
N ALA A 94 3.01 -3.64 -12.26
CA ALA A 94 3.97 -4.13 -11.28
C ALA A 94 4.98 -3.06 -10.87
N THR A 95 5.50 -2.28 -11.82
CA THR A 95 6.42 -1.17 -11.52
C THR A 95 5.76 -0.13 -10.62
N LEU A 96 4.52 0.27 -10.92
CA LEU A 96 3.81 1.27 -10.10
C LEU A 96 3.52 0.74 -8.70
N MET A 97 3.06 -0.51 -8.59
CA MET A 97 2.80 -1.14 -7.29
C MET A 97 4.09 -1.30 -6.47
N ALA A 98 5.18 -1.71 -7.12
CA ALA A 98 6.48 -1.83 -6.47
C ALA A 98 7.03 -0.48 -6.03
N ALA A 99 6.89 0.57 -6.85
CA ALA A 99 7.30 1.92 -6.51
C ALA A 99 6.51 2.47 -5.31
N ALA A 100 5.19 2.27 -5.28
CA ALA A 100 4.35 2.69 -4.16
C ALA A 100 4.75 1.99 -2.84
N SER A 101 4.91 0.66 -2.90
CA SER A 101 5.30 -0.16 -1.74
C SER A 101 6.70 0.20 -1.24
N ALA A 102 7.68 0.26 -2.14
CA ALA A 102 9.06 0.63 -1.80
C ALA A 102 9.16 2.07 -1.27
N GLY A 103 8.40 3.01 -1.84
CA GLY A 103 8.33 4.39 -1.37
C GLY A 103 7.77 4.50 0.05
N CYS A 104 6.65 3.83 0.33
CA CYS A 104 6.07 3.78 1.68
C CYS A 104 6.99 3.09 2.69
N MET A 105 7.68 2.03 2.26
CA MET A 105 8.66 1.32 3.08
C MET A 105 9.83 2.22 3.45
N ALA A 106 10.38 2.95 2.47
CA ALA A 106 11.47 3.90 2.69
C ALA A 106 11.06 5.05 3.62
N LEU A 107 9.86 5.62 3.44
CA LEU A 107 9.32 6.66 4.32
C LEU A 107 9.10 6.15 5.76
N SER A 108 8.63 4.91 5.91
CA SER A 108 8.46 4.27 7.22
C SER A 108 9.80 4.02 7.92
N ALA A 109 10.81 3.54 7.18
CA ALA A 109 12.16 3.34 7.69
C ALA A 109 12.82 4.66 8.12
N ARG A 110 12.67 5.71 7.31
CA ARG A 110 13.12 7.07 7.66
C ARG A 110 12.44 7.59 8.92
N ALA A 111 11.14 7.36 9.07
CA ALA A 111 10.39 7.77 10.26
C ALA A 111 10.76 6.98 11.53
N LEU A 112 11.32 5.77 11.41
CA LEU A 112 11.86 5.00 12.53
C LEU A 112 13.25 5.46 12.97
N ALA A 113 14.01 6.06 12.05
CA ALA A 113 15.35 6.56 12.30
C ALA A 113 15.38 8.01 12.84
N SER A 114 14.23 8.68 12.86
CA SER A 114 14.03 10.04 13.41
C SER A 114 13.43 10.00 14.80
#